data_AF-A0A9E2RHT5-F1
#
_entry.id   AF-A0A9E2RHT5-F1
#
_cell.length_a   1.000
_cell.length_b   1.000
_cell.length_c   1.000
_cell.angle_alpha   90.00
_cell.angle_beta   90.00
_cell.angle_gamma   90.00
#
_symmetry.space_group_name_H-M   'P 1'
#
loop_
_entity.id
_entity.type
_entity.pdbx_description
1 polymer ?
#
loop_
_entity_poly.entity_id
_entity_poly.type
_entity_poly.pdbx_seq_one_letter_code
_entity_poly.pdbx_strand_id
1 'polypeptide(L)' 'MKQLIETDLLPAEEYEQQREQFRSQIIALKQRRRISVGPLITLVFENRETLRFQTQEMIRVEHILDPRKV' A
#
# COMPACT_ATOMS: atom_id res chain seq x y z
N MET A 1 -11.82 7.42 -8.09
CA MET A 1 -10.72 7.74 -7.16
C MET A 1 -9.71 8.62 -7.86
N LYS A 2 -9.06 9.56 -7.16
CA LYS A 2 -7.93 10.29 -7.74
C LYS A 2 -6.78 9.31 -8.01
N GLN A 3 -6.15 9.42 -9.17
CA GLN A 3 -4.96 8.64 -9.53
C GLN A 3 -3.82 8.89 -8.54
N LEU A 4 -3.04 7.85 -8.24
CA LEU A 4 -1.78 8.00 -7.50
C LEU A 4 -0.70 8.53 -8.45
N ILE A 5 0.02 9.53 -7.99
CA ILE A 5 1.17 10.12 -8.67
C ILE A 5 2.40 10.06 -7.76
N GLU A 6 3.59 10.23 -8.32
CA GLU A 6 4.86 10.13 -7.58
C GLU A 6 4.89 10.99 -6.31
N THR A 7 4.33 12.21 -6.36
CA THR A 7 4.27 13.13 -5.20
C THR A 7 3.38 12.63 -4.06
N ASP A 8 2.60 11.57 -4.29
CA ASP A 8 1.84 10.90 -3.23
C ASP A 8 2.69 9.88 -2.47
N LEU A 9 3.87 9.51 -2.96
CA LEU A 9 4.76 8.54 -2.33
C LEU A 9 5.77 9.26 -1.43
N LEU A 10 6.12 8.61 -0.33
CA LEU A 10 7.13 9.10 0.62
C LEU A 10 8.52 8.60 0.21
N PRO A 11 9.58 9.38 0.44
CA PRO A 11 10.95 8.89 0.38
C PRO A 11 11.16 7.65 1.26
N ALA A 12 12.11 6.79 0.88
CA ALA A 12 12.35 5.51 1.56
C ALA A 12 12.59 5.67 3.07
N GLU A 13 13.42 6.62 3.48
CA GLU A 13 13.71 6.87 4.90
C GLU A 13 12.48 7.30 5.70
N GLU A 14 11.68 8.21 5.14
CA GLU A 14 10.44 8.67 5.77
C GLU A 14 9.38 7.55 5.84
N TYR A 15 9.30 6.73 4.78
CA TYR A 15 8.40 5.59 4.75
C TYR A 15 8.77 4.56 5.84
N GLU A 16 10.06 4.24 6.02
CA GLU A 16 10.51 3.31 7.06
C GLU A 16 10.11 3.77 8.48
N GLN A 17 10.23 5.07 8.77
CA GLN A 17 9.85 5.62 10.07
C GLN A 17 8.35 5.46 10.36
N GLN A 18 7.51 5.55 9.33
CA GLN A 18 6.04 5.51 9.46
C GLN A 18 5.42 4.14 9.11
N ARG A 19 6.25 3.18 8.67
CA ARG A 19 5.80 1.93 8.05
C ARG A 19 4.87 1.11 8.94
N GLU A 20 5.21 0.94 10.21
CA GLU A 20 4.40 0.12 11.13
C GLU A 20 3.03 0.75 11.41
N GLN A 21 2.96 2.08 11.46
CA GLN A 21 1.70 2.80 11.58
C GLN A 21 0.85 2.64 10.31
N PHE A 22 1.44 2.84 9.13
CA PHE A 22 0.74 2.63 7.86
C PHE A 22 0.23 1.20 7.73
N ARG A 23 1.08 0.21 8.01
CA ARG A 23 0.72 -1.20 7.96
C ARG A 23 -0.48 -1.52 8.83
N SER A 24 -0.48 -1.02 10.07
CA SER A 24 -1.59 -1.22 11.01
C SER A 24 -2.90 -0.62 10.50
N GLN A 25 -2.85 0.60 9.96
CA GLN A 25 -4.00 1.27 9.37
C GLN A 25 -4.54 0.51 8.14
N ILE A 26 -3.65 0.01 7.27
CA ILE A 26 -4.03 -0.72 6.06
C ILE A 26 -4.62 -2.09 6.38
N ILE A 27 -4.13 -2.79 7.41
CA ILE A 27 -4.73 -4.04 7.87
C ILE A 27 -6.18 -3.78 8.32
N ALA A 28 -6.40 -2.78 9.17
CA ALA A 28 -7.74 -2.41 9.63
C ALA A 28 -8.67 -1.99 8.47
N LEU A 29 -8.12 -1.28 7.48
CA LEU A 29 -8.85 -0.86 6.29
C LEU A 29 -9.23 -2.05 5.39
N LYS A 30 -8.30 -2.98 5.15
CA LYS A 30 -8.53 -4.18 4.34
C LYS A 30 -9.51 -5.14 5.01
N GLN A 31 -9.52 -5.24 6.34
CA GLN A 31 -10.50 -6.06 7.09
C GLN A 31 -11.95 -5.65 6.74
N ARG A 32 -12.26 -4.35 6.70
CA ARG A 32 -13.59 -3.84 6.36
C ARG A 32 -13.96 -3.98 4.87
N ARG A 33 -12.97 -4.29 4.03
CA ARG A 33 -13.08 -4.37 2.57
C ARG A 33 -12.94 -5.80 2.05
N ARG A 34 -12.90 -6.77 2.96
CA ARG A 34 -12.69 -8.18 2.68
C ARG A 34 -14.04 -8.87 2.56
N ILE A 35 -14.26 -9.56 1.44
CA ILE A 35 -15.44 -10.39 1.20
C ILE A 35 -14.97 -11.81 0.91
N SER A 36 -15.43 -12.77 1.70
CA SER A 36 -15.21 -14.20 1.41
C SER A 36 -16.18 -14.67 0.34
N VAL A 37 -15.67 -15.42 -0.64
CA VAL A 37 -16.46 -16.05 -1.71
C VAL A 37 -16.27 -17.56 -1.56
N GLY A 38 -17.17 -18.19 -0.80
CA GLY A 38 -17.01 -19.59 -0.41
C GLY A 38 -15.79 -19.80 0.51
N PRO A 39 -15.29 -21.05 0.61
CA PRO A 39 -14.24 -21.40 1.57
C PRO A 39 -12.80 -21.10 1.10
N LEU A 40 -12.58 -20.85 -0.20
CA LEU A 40 -11.23 -20.79 -0.78
C LEU A 40 -10.83 -19.41 -1.32
N ILE A 41 -11.80 -18.52 -1.54
CA ILE A 41 -11.56 -17.26 -2.22
C ILE A 41 -11.92 -16.12 -1.29
N THR A 42 -11.05 -15.11 -1.26
CA THR A 42 -11.29 -13.87 -0.55
C THR A 42 -10.97 -12.72 -1.49
N LEU A 43 -11.94 -11.82 -1.66
CA LEU A 43 -11.77 -10.58 -2.40
C LEU A 43 -11.47 -9.46 -1.41
N VAL A 44 -10.51 -8.61 -1.75
CA VAL A 44 -10.27 -7.36 -1.03
C VAL A 44 -10.50 -6.22 -2.00
N PHE A 45 -11.48 -5.38 -1.70
CA PHE A 45 -11.77 -4.19 -2.49
C PHE A 45 -10.72 -3.12 -2.21
N GLU A 46 -9.78 -2.94 -3.13
CA GLU A 46 -8.70 -1.96 -2.98
C GLU A 46 -9.22 -0.53 -3.11
N ASN A 47 -8.53 0.41 -2.46
CA ASN A 47 -8.77 1.84 -2.56
C ASN A 47 -7.42 2.58 -2.68
N ARG A 48 -7.46 3.91 -2.66
CA ARG A 48 -6.26 4.70 -2.89
C ARG A 48 -5.17 4.44 -1.85
N GLU A 49 -5.54 4.32 -0.57
CA GLU A 49 -4.58 4.12 0.51
C GLU A 49 -4.00 2.69 0.49
N THR A 50 -4.82 1.68 0.17
CA THR A 50 -4.30 0.32 0.07
C THR A 50 -3.37 0.13 -1.12
N LEU A 51 -3.66 0.78 -2.25
CA LEU A 51 -2.76 0.81 -3.40
C LEU A 51 -1.48 1.60 -3.10
N ARG A 52 -1.57 2.77 -2.46
CA ARG A 52 -0.41 3.57 -2.05
C ARG A 52 0.54 2.77 -1.17
N PHE A 53 0.00 2.05 -0.19
CA PHE A 53 0.78 1.17 0.68
C PHE A 53 1.44 0.02 -0.10
N GLN A 54 0.72 -0.62 -1.02
CA GLN A 54 1.30 -1.68 -1.85
C GLN A 54 2.42 -1.17 -2.74
N THR A 55 2.26 0.00 -3.37
CA THR A 55 3.31 0.66 -4.15
C THR A 55 4.54 0.94 -3.29
N GLN A 56 4.36 1.48 -2.08
CA GLN A 56 5.48 1.75 -1.16
C GLN A 56 6.19 0.47 -0.68
N GLU A 57 5.44 -0.59 -0.36
CA GLU A 57 6.06 -1.87 -0.01
C GLU A 57 6.87 -2.47 -1.17
N MET A 58 6.41 -2.31 -2.42
CA MET A 58 7.17 -2.75 -3.59
C MET A 58 8.47 -1.94 -3.77
N ILE A 59 8.40 -0.62 -3.70
CA ILE A 59 9.57 0.27 -3.78
C ILE A 59 10.60 -0.10 -2.70
N ARG A 60 10.13 -0.36 -1.48
CA ARG A 60 10.97 -0.74 -0.33
C ARG A 60 11.64 -2.10 -0.53
N VAL A 61 10.87 -3.14 -0.86
CA VAL A 61 11.38 -4.52 -1.02
C VAL A 61 12.38 -4.60 -2.17
N GLU A 62 12.12 -3.89 -3.26
CA GLU A 62 12.99 -3.85 -4.44
C GLU A 62 14.13 -2.82 -4.33
N HIS A 63 14.22 -2.08 -3.22
CA HIS A 63 15.19 -1.00 -3.00
C HIS A 63 15.27 -0.01 -4.19
N ILE A 64 14.11 0.44 -4.67
CA ILE A 64 14.04 1.41 -5.78
C ILE A 64 14.40 2.80 -5.24
N LEU A 65 15.65 3.21 -5.47
CA LEU A 65 16.18 4.52 -5.04
C LEU A 65 16.21 5.56 -6.17
N ASP A 66 16.12 5.13 -7.43
CA ASP A 66 16.09 6.02 -8.59
C ASP A 66 14.64 6.50 -8.83
N PRO A 67 14.35 7.80 -8.69
CA PRO A 67 12.99 8.32 -8.87
C PRO A 67 12.41 8.03 -10.26
N ARG A 68 13.25 7.82 -11.29
CA ARG A 68 12.78 7.51 -12.66
C ARG A 68 12.24 6.09 -12.81
N LYS A 69 12.38 5.26 -11.77
CA LYS A 69 11.89 3.88 -11.72
C LYS A 69 10.64 3.74 -10.84
N VAL A 70 10.18 4.84 -10.24
CA VAL A 70 8.95 4.96 -9.46
C VAL A 70 7.82 5.43 -10.37
#